data_AF-A0A6D2K6W3-F1
#
_entry.id   AF-A0A6D2K6W3-F1
#
_cell.length_a   1.000
_cell.length_b   1.000
_cell.length_c   1.000
_cell.angle_alpha   90.00
_cell.angle_beta   90.00
_cell.angle_gamma   90.00
#
_symmetry.space_group_name_H-M   'P 1'
#
loop_
_entity.id
_entity.type
_entity.pdbx_description
1 polymer ?
#
loop_
_entity_poly.entity_id
_entity_poly.type
_entity_poly.pdbx_seq_one_letter_code
_entity_poly.pdbx_strand_id
1 'polypeptide(L)'
;MIWTHSIEELWTRKKVFSSIILCFFSSFDQISKILKSKISLPFCISFSIPCDPCINKISNWLDEKVACIHNLEKNLTALVTSMEELKAKRDDLSKRVTRGEDRGQQRLAEIEVWLNRVASIEKRVSDLLSARDDELQKLCLCGFCSKSLRSSYGYGKKVFLTLKEVETLHSREFEVIVEEAQTPRMEERPLQPTIVGQETMLQKAWKHLMEDGVGMMGLYGMGGVGKTTLLTQINNKFSDVSSGFDFVIWVVVSKELHVEKIQDEIAGKVGLDGFLWEIKDKNKKGVRLYNFLKKKRFVLFLDDIWEKVDLTEIGVPFPTTQNGCKVAFTTRSQEVCDRMGVEDPMEVQCLADNEAFDLFQKKVGQRTLGSHPEIPELARIVAKKCCGLPLALDVIGETMSCKRTIQEWRHAIDVLTSYAIEFSGMEDKILLLLKYSYDDLKGEDVKSCLLYCALFPEDYNIDKEELIDYLIGEGIIDGSEGIERAENKGYEIIGDLVRASLLMEEVGTEQVHMHDVVREMASWIASELGREKEAFIVHASVGLSEIPKVKNWNVVRKMSLMKNKIRNLDGSPECLQLTAFLMQHVGVLWH
;
A
#
# COMPACT_ATOMS: atom_id res chain seq x y z
N MET A 1 16.66 -80.96 13.68
CA MET A 1 17.27 -80.28 14.85
C MET A 1 16.58 -78.92 15.07
N ILE A 2 15.31 -78.92 15.46
CA ILE A 2 14.58 -77.71 15.89
C ILE A 2 13.79 -78.13 17.14
N TRP A 3 14.51 -78.44 18.21
CA TRP A 3 13.96 -78.80 19.51
C TRP A 3 15.03 -78.42 20.53
N THR A 4 15.10 -77.13 20.91
CA THR A 4 15.65 -76.68 22.22
C THR A 4 15.48 -75.18 22.48
N HIS A 5 15.38 -74.29 21.47
CA HIS A 5 15.38 -72.84 21.74
C HIS A 5 14.06 -72.20 22.24
N SER A 6 12.88 -72.81 22.02
CA SER A 6 11.61 -72.25 22.56
C SER A 6 11.34 -72.57 24.05
N ILE A 7 12.13 -73.44 24.68
CA ILE A 7 11.93 -73.80 26.09
C ILE A 7 12.58 -72.75 27.02
N GLU A 8 13.64 -72.06 26.61
CA GLU A 8 14.26 -71.00 27.43
C GLU A 8 13.41 -69.72 27.54
N GLU A 9 12.71 -69.31 26.48
CA GLU A 9 11.81 -68.14 26.49
C GLU A 9 10.53 -68.36 27.33
N LEU A 10 10.01 -69.59 27.36
CA LEU A 10 8.87 -69.96 28.21
C LEU A 10 9.26 -70.05 29.70
N TRP A 11 10.51 -70.37 30.01
CA TRP A 11 11.03 -70.37 31.38
C TRP A 11 11.30 -68.97 31.93
N THR A 12 11.73 -68.01 31.09
CA THR A 12 11.88 -66.60 31.51
C THR A 12 10.52 -65.95 31.78
N ARG A 13 9.51 -66.19 30.94
CA ARG A 13 8.13 -65.70 31.17
C ARG A 13 7.48 -66.29 32.43
N LYS A 14 7.70 -67.58 32.75
CA LYS A 14 7.23 -68.19 34.02
C LYS A 14 7.94 -67.64 35.26
N LYS A 15 9.25 -67.30 35.19
CA LYS A 15 9.98 -66.69 36.31
C LYS A 15 9.49 -65.27 36.63
N VAL A 16 9.12 -64.50 35.61
CA VAL A 16 8.53 -63.15 35.78
C VAL A 16 7.11 -63.25 36.35
N PHE A 17 6.28 -64.17 35.83
CA PHE A 17 4.93 -64.41 36.37
C PHE A 17 4.96 -64.91 37.83
N SER A 18 5.91 -65.79 38.16
CA SER A 18 6.12 -66.29 39.53
C SER A 18 6.58 -65.17 40.48
N SER A 19 7.46 -64.27 40.03
CA SER A 19 7.94 -63.13 40.85
C SER A 19 6.84 -62.09 41.12
N ILE A 20 5.93 -61.86 40.16
CA ILE A 20 4.76 -60.99 40.31
C ILE A 20 3.76 -61.60 41.30
N ILE A 21 3.49 -62.91 41.20
CA ILE A 21 2.62 -63.65 42.13
C ILE A 21 3.23 -63.69 43.54
N LEU A 22 4.54 -63.91 43.68
CA LEU A 22 5.26 -63.90 44.97
C LEU A 22 5.23 -62.52 45.65
N CYS A 23 5.32 -61.42 44.88
CA CYS A 23 5.13 -60.06 45.42
C CYS A 23 3.69 -59.80 45.87
N PHE A 24 2.70 -60.35 45.16
CA PHE A 24 1.28 -60.27 45.52
C PHE A 24 0.98 -61.03 46.83
N PHE A 25 1.52 -62.24 47.02
CA PHE A 25 1.33 -63.02 48.24
C PHE A 25 2.10 -62.44 49.45
N SER A 26 3.31 -61.90 49.24
CA SER A 26 4.09 -61.20 50.29
C SER A 26 3.34 -59.98 50.85
N SER A 27 2.71 -59.20 49.97
CA SER A 27 1.91 -58.03 50.35
C SER A 27 0.60 -58.44 51.05
N PHE A 28 -0.04 -59.54 50.65
CA PHE A 28 -1.24 -60.07 51.29
C PHE A 28 -0.96 -60.64 52.70
N ASP A 29 0.20 -61.27 52.92
CA ASP A 29 0.58 -61.82 54.23
C ASP A 29 0.97 -60.70 55.22
N GLN A 30 1.58 -59.60 54.75
CA GLN A 30 1.78 -58.38 55.55
C GLN A 30 0.45 -57.70 55.92
N ILE A 31 -0.50 -57.62 54.99
CA ILE A 31 -1.84 -57.05 55.24
C ILE A 31 -2.65 -57.94 56.21
N SER A 32 -2.55 -59.27 56.08
CA SER A 32 -3.16 -60.27 56.98
C SER A 32 -2.60 -60.19 58.42
N LYS A 33 -1.28 -60.01 58.57
CA LYS A 33 -0.63 -59.82 59.90
C LYS A 33 -1.01 -58.48 60.55
N ILE A 34 -1.13 -57.40 59.77
CA ILE A 34 -1.59 -56.09 60.28
C ILE A 34 -3.05 -56.17 60.74
N LEU A 35 -3.92 -56.87 60.00
CA LEU A 35 -5.32 -57.08 60.35
C LEU A 35 -5.51 -57.97 61.59
N LYS A 36 -4.68 -59.01 61.77
CA LYS A 36 -4.70 -59.87 62.99
C LYS A 36 -4.16 -59.18 64.24
N SER A 37 -3.30 -58.15 64.12
CA SER A 37 -2.74 -57.42 65.27
C SER A 37 -3.67 -56.35 65.86
N LYS A 38 -4.79 -56.02 65.18
CA LYS A 38 -5.70 -54.91 65.56
C LYS A 38 -7.09 -55.35 66.04
N ILE A 39 -7.40 -56.64 66.11
CA ILE A 39 -8.73 -57.14 66.48
C ILE A 39 -8.59 -58.28 67.49
N SER A 40 -8.65 -57.95 68.78
CA SER A 40 -8.92 -58.90 69.85
C SER A 40 -10.42 -58.97 70.09
N LEU A 41 -11.06 -60.10 69.75
CA LEU A 41 -12.27 -60.67 70.41
C LEU A 41 -12.66 -62.00 69.72
N PRO A 42 -13.19 -62.98 70.46
CA PRO A 42 -13.30 -64.36 70.01
C PRO A 42 -14.70 -64.64 69.46
N PHE A 43 -14.88 -64.80 68.15
CA PHE A 43 -16.00 -65.56 67.58
C PHE A 43 -15.67 -65.93 66.12
N CYS A 44 -15.72 -67.23 65.81
CA CYS A 44 -15.61 -67.74 64.45
C CYS A 44 -16.86 -67.38 63.65
N ILE A 45 -16.72 -66.49 62.66
CA ILE A 45 -17.67 -66.37 61.56
C ILE A 45 -16.86 -66.35 60.26
N SER A 46 -16.97 -67.41 59.47
CA SER A 46 -16.46 -67.45 58.10
C SER A 46 -17.37 -66.64 57.20
N PHE A 47 -16.94 -65.44 56.80
CA PHE A 47 -17.53 -64.74 55.66
C PHE A 47 -16.70 -65.05 54.41
N SER A 48 -17.23 -65.91 53.54
CA SER A 48 -16.82 -66.00 52.14
C SER A 48 -17.53 -64.91 51.34
N ILE A 49 -16.85 -63.80 51.06
CA ILE A 49 -17.31 -62.82 50.08
C ILE A 49 -16.82 -63.30 48.69
N PRO A 50 -17.69 -63.40 47.67
CA PRO A 50 -17.24 -63.64 46.30
C PRO A 50 -16.56 -62.36 45.79
N CYS A 51 -15.23 -62.38 45.69
CA CYS A 51 -14.43 -61.21 45.33
C CYS A 51 -14.43 -60.87 43.83
N ASP A 52 -15.11 -61.63 42.97
CA ASP A 52 -14.92 -61.55 41.50
C ASP A 52 -15.34 -60.22 40.83
N PRO A 53 -16.47 -59.57 41.13
CA PRO A 53 -16.86 -58.34 40.43
C PRO A 53 -16.02 -57.12 40.83
N CYS A 54 -15.64 -57.05 42.11
CA CYS A 54 -14.76 -55.99 42.63
C CYS A 54 -13.32 -56.20 42.19
N ILE A 55 -12.82 -57.44 42.19
CA ILE A 55 -11.49 -57.77 41.66
C ILE A 55 -11.41 -57.47 40.16
N ASN A 56 -12.44 -57.80 39.37
CA ASN A 56 -12.45 -57.48 37.94
C ASN A 56 -12.49 -55.96 37.66
N LYS A 57 -13.22 -55.17 38.46
CA LYS A 57 -13.18 -53.70 38.36
C LYS A 57 -11.82 -53.12 38.76
N ILE A 58 -11.22 -53.65 39.82
CA ILE A 58 -9.89 -53.22 40.29
C ILE A 58 -8.80 -53.67 39.30
N SER A 59 -8.92 -54.86 38.70
CA SER A 59 -8.04 -55.38 37.66
C SER A 59 -8.10 -54.51 36.42
N ASN A 60 -9.30 -54.27 35.87
CA ASN A 60 -9.46 -53.42 34.69
C ASN A 60 -8.95 -51.98 34.95
N TRP A 61 -9.20 -51.45 36.15
CA TRP A 61 -8.67 -50.14 36.54
C TRP A 61 -7.14 -50.16 36.62
N LEU A 62 -6.54 -51.19 37.22
CA LEU A 62 -5.09 -51.37 37.27
C LEU A 62 -4.49 -51.56 35.87
N ASP A 63 -5.14 -52.31 34.99
CA ASP A 63 -4.72 -52.55 33.61
C ASP A 63 -4.70 -51.24 32.80
N GLU A 64 -5.70 -50.36 32.96
CA GLU A 64 -5.69 -49.02 32.36
C GLU A 64 -4.58 -48.11 32.92
N LYS A 65 -4.32 -48.16 34.24
CA LYS A 65 -3.24 -47.38 34.87
C LYS A 65 -1.87 -47.88 34.43
N VAL A 66 -1.69 -49.20 34.36
CA VAL A 66 -0.44 -49.86 33.96
C VAL A 66 -0.19 -49.66 32.48
N ALA A 67 -1.21 -49.71 31.61
CA ALA A 67 -1.07 -49.41 30.19
C ALA A 67 -0.61 -47.96 29.92
N CYS A 68 -1.05 -46.99 30.73
CA CYS A 68 -0.63 -45.59 30.62
C CYS A 68 0.85 -45.38 31.01
N ILE A 69 1.33 -46.16 31.99
CA ILE A 69 2.73 -46.14 32.45
C ILE A 69 3.61 -46.92 31.47
N HIS A 70 3.15 -48.07 30.97
CA HIS A 70 3.86 -48.91 30.01
C HIS A 70 4.09 -48.21 28.66
N ASN A 71 3.12 -47.40 28.22
CA ASN A 71 3.25 -46.62 26.98
C ASN A 71 3.87 -45.23 27.17
N LEU A 72 4.33 -44.87 28.38
CA LEU A 72 4.80 -43.51 28.68
C LEU A 72 5.99 -43.10 27.82
N GLU A 73 7.01 -43.97 27.71
CA GLU A 73 8.20 -43.69 26.90
C GLU A 73 7.85 -43.54 25.42
N LYS A 74 6.97 -44.40 24.89
CA LYS A 74 6.45 -44.31 23.53
C LYS A 74 5.67 -43.00 23.29
N ASN A 75 4.81 -42.62 24.24
CA ASN A 75 4.01 -41.38 24.16
C ASN A 75 4.89 -40.14 24.26
N LEU A 76 5.98 -40.17 25.04
CA LEU A 76 6.95 -39.08 25.13
C LEU A 76 7.70 -38.90 23.81
N THR A 77 8.17 -39.99 23.20
CA THR A 77 8.81 -39.93 21.88
C THR A 77 7.85 -39.40 20.83
N ALA A 78 6.62 -39.89 20.78
CA ALA A 78 5.59 -39.38 19.87
C ALA A 78 5.29 -37.89 20.13
N LEU A 79 5.21 -37.46 21.39
CA LEU A 79 4.97 -36.06 21.74
C LEU A 79 6.09 -35.15 21.25
N VAL A 80 7.35 -35.56 21.37
CA VAL A 80 8.49 -34.78 20.85
C VAL A 80 8.38 -34.64 19.33
N THR A 81 8.21 -35.76 18.61
CA THR A 81 8.11 -35.75 17.15
C THR A 81 6.93 -34.93 16.64
N SER A 82 5.71 -35.16 17.15
CA SER A 82 4.53 -34.41 16.72
C SER A 82 4.62 -32.92 17.08
N MET A 83 5.32 -32.56 18.15
CA MET A 83 5.57 -31.16 18.50
C MET A 83 6.55 -30.49 17.54
N GLU A 84 7.59 -31.20 17.09
CA GLU A 84 8.53 -30.70 16.07
C GLU A 84 7.81 -30.44 14.73
N GLU A 85 6.95 -31.38 14.30
CA GLU A 85 6.12 -31.22 13.11
C GLU A 85 5.15 -30.02 13.25
N LEU A 86 4.50 -29.87 14.41
CA LEU A 86 3.61 -28.75 14.68
C LEU A 86 4.36 -27.40 14.66
N LYS A 87 5.58 -27.34 15.19
CA LYS A 87 6.43 -26.14 15.13
C LYS A 87 6.79 -25.77 13.70
N ALA A 88 7.18 -26.75 12.88
CA ALA A 88 7.48 -26.52 11.47
C ALA A 88 6.24 -25.99 10.72
N LYS A 89 5.06 -26.57 10.96
CA LYS A 89 3.79 -26.10 10.38
C LYS A 89 3.44 -24.68 10.82
N ARG A 90 3.62 -24.36 12.11
CA ARG A 90 3.44 -23.01 12.65
C ARG A 90 4.38 -22.00 11.99
N ASP A 91 5.65 -22.37 11.79
CA ASP A 91 6.65 -21.48 11.20
C ASP A 91 6.36 -21.21 9.72
N ASP A 92 5.95 -22.22 8.95
CA ASP A 92 5.51 -22.04 7.56
C ASP A 92 4.26 -21.15 7.48
N LEU A 93 3.24 -21.46 8.30
CA LEU A 93 2.01 -20.66 8.38
C LEU A 93 2.32 -19.20 8.73
N SER A 94 3.19 -18.97 9.73
CA SER A 94 3.60 -17.62 10.15
C SER A 94 4.30 -16.88 9.01
N LYS A 95 5.23 -17.53 8.30
CA LYS A 95 5.88 -16.93 7.11
C LYS A 95 4.89 -16.60 5.99
N ARG A 96 3.85 -17.42 5.79
CA ARG A 96 2.83 -17.15 4.77
C ARG A 96 1.92 -16.00 5.17
N VAL A 97 1.56 -15.91 6.46
CA VAL A 97 0.77 -14.81 7.01
C VAL A 97 1.56 -13.51 6.95
N THR A 98 2.82 -13.48 7.38
CA THR A 98 3.68 -12.29 7.28
C THR A 98 3.81 -11.83 5.83
N ARG A 99 4.01 -12.74 4.88
CA ARG A 99 4.01 -12.39 3.44
C ARG A 99 2.67 -11.82 2.94
N GLY A 100 1.56 -12.20 3.55
CA GLY A 100 0.26 -11.59 3.27
C GLY A 100 0.13 -10.19 3.89
N GLU A 101 0.55 -10.05 5.14
CA GLU A 101 0.58 -8.77 5.87
C GLU A 101 1.49 -7.75 5.20
N ASP A 102 2.67 -8.16 4.70
CA ASP A 102 3.59 -7.34 3.90
C ASP A 102 2.95 -6.88 2.58
N ARG A 103 1.97 -7.63 2.07
CA ARG A 103 1.17 -7.29 0.89
C ARG A 103 -0.11 -6.51 1.25
N GLY A 104 -0.22 -6.03 2.49
CA GLY A 104 -1.35 -5.24 2.96
C GLY A 104 -2.61 -6.08 3.22
N GLN A 105 -2.51 -7.39 3.40
CA GLN A 105 -3.64 -8.26 3.75
C GLN A 105 -3.77 -8.39 5.27
N GLN A 106 -4.96 -8.70 5.77
CA GLN A 106 -5.19 -8.94 7.20
C GLN A 106 -5.24 -10.43 7.52
N ARG A 107 -4.63 -10.79 8.65
CA ARG A 107 -4.70 -12.13 9.23
C ARG A 107 -6.10 -12.43 9.75
N LEU A 108 -6.61 -13.62 9.42
CA LEU A 108 -7.87 -14.10 9.95
C LEU A 108 -7.80 -14.37 11.47
N ALA A 109 -8.84 -14.01 12.21
CA ALA A 109 -8.92 -14.22 13.66
C ALA A 109 -8.76 -15.71 14.06
N GLU A 110 -9.22 -16.65 13.23
CA GLU A 110 -9.03 -18.09 13.47
C GLU A 110 -7.55 -18.48 13.51
N ILE A 111 -6.73 -17.86 12.65
CA ILE A 111 -5.29 -18.11 12.57
C ILE A 111 -4.59 -17.57 13.82
N GLU A 112 -4.98 -16.38 14.28
CA GLU A 112 -4.48 -15.82 15.54
C GLU A 112 -4.79 -16.74 16.73
N VAL A 113 -6.03 -17.22 16.84
CA VAL A 113 -6.43 -18.16 17.89
C VAL A 113 -5.63 -19.46 17.81
N TRP A 114 -5.38 -19.99 16.60
CA TRP A 114 -4.58 -21.20 16.43
C TRP A 114 -3.12 -20.99 16.84
N LEU A 115 -2.48 -19.90 16.41
CA LEU A 115 -1.11 -19.56 16.78
C LEU A 115 -0.95 -19.42 18.29
N ASN A 116 -1.90 -18.75 18.96
CA ASN A 116 -1.92 -18.61 20.40
C ASN A 116 -2.05 -19.96 21.14
N ARG A 117 -2.88 -20.88 20.61
CA ARG A 117 -3.01 -22.25 21.16
C ARG A 117 -1.73 -23.05 20.98
N VAL A 118 -1.08 -22.95 19.83
CA VAL A 118 0.23 -23.59 19.59
C VAL A 118 1.25 -23.04 20.58
N ALA A 119 1.40 -21.72 20.71
CA ALA A 119 2.31 -21.10 21.69
C ALA A 119 2.07 -21.62 23.13
N SER A 120 0.80 -21.75 23.53
CA SER A 120 0.44 -22.29 24.84
C SER A 120 0.81 -23.77 25.00
N ILE A 121 0.66 -24.60 23.96
CA ILE A 121 0.98 -26.03 24.06
C ILE A 121 2.49 -26.27 24.06
N GLU A 122 3.27 -25.46 23.35
CA GLU A 122 4.74 -25.62 23.36
C GLU A 122 5.30 -25.41 24.76
N LYS A 123 4.79 -24.41 25.48
CA LYS A 123 5.17 -24.14 26.87
C LYS A 123 4.88 -25.36 27.74
N ARG A 124 3.66 -25.93 27.63
CA ARG A 124 3.27 -27.14 28.37
C ARG A 124 4.13 -28.35 28.03
N VAL A 125 4.49 -28.54 26.75
CA VAL A 125 5.38 -29.62 26.32
C VAL A 125 6.78 -29.41 26.89
N SER A 126 7.30 -28.19 26.85
CA SER A 126 8.59 -27.85 27.47
C SER A 126 8.61 -28.17 28.98
N ASP A 127 7.56 -27.79 29.70
CA ASP A 127 7.41 -28.10 31.13
C ASP A 127 7.40 -29.61 31.37
N LEU A 128 6.67 -30.38 30.56
CA LEU A 128 6.64 -31.85 30.64
C LEU A 128 8.02 -32.46 30.36
N LEU A 129 8.70 -32.01 29.31
CA LEU A 129 10.03 -32.51 28.95
C LEU A 129 11.08 -32.19 30.01
N SER A 130 10.97 -31.04 30.69
CA SER A 130 11.87 -30.71 31.81
C SER A 130 11.75 -31.68 33.00
N ALA A 131 10.57 -32.26 33.21
CA ALA A 131 10.30 -33.24 34.26
C ALA A 131 10.53 -34.70 33.82
N ARG A 132 10.96 -34.91 32.57
CA ARG A 132 11.07 -36.24 31.94
C ARG A 132 11.99 -37.17 32.71
N ASP A 133 13.22 -36.75 32.97
CA ASP A 133 14.26 -37.62 33.52
C ASP A 133 13.92 -38.05 34.96
N ASP A 134 13.41 -37.12 35.76
CA ASP A 134 12.94 -37.36 37.12
C ASP A 134 11.77 -38.37 37.16
N GLU A 135 10.84 -38.30 36.20
CA GLU A 135 9.70 -39.22 36.13
C GLU A 135 10.08 -40.59 35.57
N LEU A 136 11.01 -40.66 34.60
CA LEU A 136 11.52 -41.93 34.08
C LEU A 136 12.35 -42.69 35.12
N GLN A 137 13.14 -42.00 35.96
CA GLN A 137 13.89 -42.62 37.06
C GLN A 137 13.01 -43.24 38.16
N LYS A 138 11.73 -42.85 38.23
CA LYS A 138 10.74 -43.44 39.15
C LYS A 138 10.21 -44.78 38.65
N LEU A 139 10.43 -45.14 37.39
CA LEU A 139 10.04 -46.42 36.81
C LEU A 139 11.02 -47.53 37.19
N CYS A 140 10.51 -48.76 37.31
CA CYS A 140 11.23 -49.99 37.67
C CYS A 140 10.72 -51.14 36.81
N LEU A 141 11.46 -52.26 36.78
CA LEU A 141 11.08 -53.47 36.01
C LEU A 141 10.73 -53.13 34.55
N CYS A 142 11.63 -52.47 33.81
CA CYS A 142 11.42 -52.12 32.40
C CYS A 142 10.11 -51.33 32.14
N GLY A 143 9.69 -50.47 33.06
CA GLY A 143 8.47 -49.66 32.92
C GLY A 143 7.17 -50.32 33.41
N PHE A 144 7.23 -51.54 33.94
CA PHE A 144 6.03 -52.27 34.43
C PHE A 144 5.62 -51.90 35.87
N CYS A 145 6.50 -51.28 36.65
CA CYS A 145 6.20 -50.83 38.02
C CYS A 145 6.77 -49.43 38.25
N SER A 146 6.11 -48.62 39.08
CA SER A 146 6.63 -47.31 39.52
C SER A 146 6.83 -47.29 41.03
N LYS A 147 7.91 -46.65 41.49
CA LYS A 147 8.15 -46.35 42.92
C LYS A 147 7.05 -45.44 43.50
N SER A 148 6.30 -44.73 42.64
CA SER A 148 5.16 -43.88 43.00
C SER A 148 4.07 -43.94 41.92
N LEU A 149 3.21 -44.97 41.99
CA LEU A 149 2.12 -45.24 41.03
C LEU A 149 1.22 -44.04 40.72
N ARG A 150 0.85 -43.24 41.74
CA ARG A 150 -0.07 -42.10 41.55
C ARG A 150 0.58 -40.96 40.75
N SER A 151 1.86 -40.65 41.01
CA SER A 151 2.55 -39.56 40.31
C SER A 151 2.87 -39.95 38.87
N SER A 152 3.40 -41.15 38.62
CA SER A 152 3.74 -41.60 37.27
C SER A 152 2.51 -41.77 36.39
N TYR A 153 1.38 -42.22 36.94
CA TYR A 153 0.11 -42.20 36.21
C TYR A 153 -0.36 -40.77 35.93
N GLY A 154 -0.27 -39.86 36.90
CA GLY A 154 -0.65 -38.46 36.72
C GLY A 154 0.17 -37.77 35.62
N TYR A 155 1.48 -38.01 35.59
CA TYR A 155 2.38 -37.53 34.55
C TYR A 155 2.06 -38.16 33.19
N GLY A 156 1.95 -39.50 33.10
CA GLY A 156 1.65 -40.18 31.85
C GLY A 156 0.29 -39.79 31.25
N LYS A 157 -0.71 -39.53 32.10
CA LYS A 157 -2.00 -38.97 31.65
C LYS A 157 -1.84 -37.56 31.07
N LYS A 158 -1.01 -36.70 31.67
CA LYS A 158 -0.73 -35.35 31.14
C LYS A 158 -0.01 -35.40 29.79
N VAL A 159 0.98 -36.29 29.65
CA VAL A 159 1.70 -36.52 28.38
C VAL A 159 0.72 -36.98 27.30
N PHE A 160 -0.11 -37.98 27.59
CA PHE A 160 -1.09 -38.51 26.63
C PHE A 160 -2.13 -37.47 26.20
N LEU A 161 -2.68 -36.70 27.14
CA LEU A 161 -3.65 -35.65 26.83
C LEU A 161 -3.02 -34.53 25.99
N THR A 162 -1.78 -34.14 26.31
CA THR A 162 -1.06 -33.11 25.56
C THR A 162 -0.71 -33.60 24.15
N LEU A 163 -0.31 -34.86 23.99
CA LEU A 163 -0.07 -35.48 22.68
C LEU A 163 -1.31 -35.42 21.79
N LYS A 164 -2.48 -35.83 22.31
CA LYS A 164 -3.74 -35.74 21.54
C LYS A 164 -4.07 -34.33 21.10
N GLU A 165 -3.81 -33.34 21.96
CA GLU A 165 -4.06 -31.94 21.65
C GLU A 165 -3.09 -31.41 20.59
N VAL A 166 -1.80 -31.81 20.63
CA VAL A 166 -0.82 -31.55 19.56
C VAL A 166 -1.26 -32.16 18.23
N GLU A 167 -1.66 -33.43 18.21
CA GLU A 167 -2.16 -34.12 17.01
C GLU A 167 -3.41 -33.45 16.43
N THR A 168 -4.31 -32.97 17.31
CA THR A 168 -5.52 -32.24 16.91
C THR A 168 -5.19 -30.89 16.28
N LEU A 169 -4.21 -30.16 16.83
CA LEU A 169 -3.75 -28.89 16.25
C LEU A 169 -3.00 -29.11 14.93
N HIS A 170 -2.22 -30.17 14.83
CA HIS A 170 -1.45 -30.52 13.63
C HIS A 170 -2.34 -30.91 12.44
N SER A 171 -3.43 -31.65 12.69
CA SER A 171 -4.37 -32.10 11.65
C SER A 171 -5.27 -31.00 11.06
N ARG A 172 -5.25 -29.79 11.64
CA ARG A 172 -6.05 -28.67 11.13
C ARG A 172 -5.41 -28.07 9.87
N GLU A 173 -6.17 -28.00 8.79
CA GLU A 173 -5.74 -27.40 7.52
C GLU A 173 -6.36 -26.01 7.33
N PHE A 174 -5.61 -25.10 6.71
CA PHE A 174 -6.05 -23.74 6.41
C PHE A 174 -5.87 -23.43 4.93
N GLU A 175 -6.98 -23.34 4.20
CA GLU A 175 -7.01 -23.01 2.78
C GLU A 175 -6.85 -21.50 2.55
N VAL A 176 -7.56 -20.69 3.34
CA VAL A 176 -7.45 -19.23 3.39
C VAL A 176 -6.88 -18.83 4.75
N ILE A 177 -5.83 -18.02 4.75
CA ILE A 177 -5.08 -17.62 5.97
C ILE A 177 -5.02 -16.10 6.17
N VAL A 178 -5.24 -15.37 5.08
CA VAL A 178 -5.25 -13.91 5.02
C VAL A 178 -6.41 -13.50 4.13
N GLU A 179 -7.04 -12.40 4.47
CA GLU A 179 -8.08 -11.75 3.67
C GLU A 179 -7.56 -10.40 3.19
N GLU A 180 -8.06 -9.90 2.06
CA GLU A 180 -7.79 -8.52 1.67
C GLU A 180 -8.15 -7.62 2.84
N ALA A 181 -7.19 -6.79 3.28
CA ALA A 181 -7.49 -5.84 4.32
C ALA A 181 -8.65 -4.96 3.86
N GLN A 182 -9.45 -4.50 4.82
CA GLN A 182 -10.37 -3.39 4.53
C GLN A 182 -9.56 -2.30 3.84
N THR A 183 -10.08 -1.77 2.72
CA THR A 183 -9.45 -0.66 2.00
C THR A 183 -8.98 0.37 3.03
N PRO A 184 -7.71 0.79 2.97
CA PRO A 184 -7.17 1.68 3.98
C PRO A 184 -8.09 2.89 4.05
N ARG A 185 -8.56 3.21 5.27
CA ARG A 185 -9.51 4.32 5.48
C ARG A 185 -8.95 5.65 4.99
N MET A 186 -7.65 5.73 4.79
CA MET A 186 -6.89 6.87 4.32
C MET A 186 -5.58 6.35 3.72
N GLU A 187 -5.16 6.95 2.61
CA GLU A 187 -3.83 6.77 2.04
C GLU A 187 -3.01 8.04 2.29
N GLU A 188 -1.85 7.89 2.92
CA GLU A 188 -0.88 8.98 2.99
C GLU A 188 -0.29 9.20 1.61
N ARG A 189 -0.22 10.47 1.20
CA ARG A 189 0.29 10.85 -0.12
C ARG A 189 1.72 11.38 0.02
N PRO A 190 2.65 11.03 -0.87
CA PRO A 190 4.00 11.56 -0.83
C PRO A 190 3.97 13.09 -0.96
N LEU A 191 4.77 13.77 -0.14
CA LEU A 191 4.99 15.21 -0.21
C LEU A 191 6.41 15.48 -0.66
N GLN A 192 6.60 16.59 -1.38
CA GLN A 192 7.95 17.04 -1.67
C GLN A 192 8.70 17.35 -0.37
N PRO A 193 10.00 17.04 -0.28
CA PRO A 193 10.77 17.20 0.95
C PRO A 193 10.97 18.66 1.38
N THR A 194 10.73 19.63 0.49
CA THR A 194 10.85 21.06 0.79
C THR A 194 9.55 21.79 0.50
N ILE A 195 8.85 22.18 1.55
CA ILE A 195 7.68 23.07 1.52
C ILE A 195 8.04 24.29 2.39
N VAL A 196 7.71 25.49 1.93
CA VAL A 196 8.03 26.75 2.63
C VAL A 196 6.82 27.67 2.55
N GLY A 197 6.49 28.34 3.65
CA GLY A 197 5.50 29.44 3.67
C GLY A 197 4.04 28.99 3.63
N GLN A 198 3.77 27.69 3.72
CA GLN A 198 2.40 27.15 3.75
C GLN A 198 1.92 26.78 5.16
N GLU A 199 2.75 26.88 6.19
CA GLU A 199 2.44 26.40 7.55
C GLU A 199 1.22 27.12 8.15
N THR A 200 1.17 28.45 8.02
CA THR A 200 0.07 29.27 8.52
C THR A 200 -1.23 28.99 7.75
N MET A 201 -1.12 28.85 6.43
CA MET A 201 -2.25 28.54 5.54
C MET A 201 -2.79 27.13 5.81
N LEU A 202 -1.91 26.15 6.03
CA LEU A 202 -2.28 24.79 6.43
C LEU A 202 -3.02 24.78 7.76
N GLN A 203 -2.58 25.56 8.75
CA GLN A 203 -3.29 25.67 10.03
C GLN A 203 -4.68 26.31 9.84
N LYS A 204 -4.77 27.39 9.05
CA LYS A 204 -6.03 28.05 8.74
C LYS A 204 -7.00 27.13 8.00
N ALA A 205 -6.53 26.47 6.94
CA ALA A 205 -7.31 25.52 6.15
C ALA A 205 -7.74 24.32 7.00
N TRP A 206 -6.83 23.72 7.77
CA TRP A 206 -7.19 22.62 8.67
C TRP A 206 -8.28 23.02 9.67
N LYS A 207 -8.12 24.18 10.32
CA LYS A 207 -9.10 24.69 11.27
C LYS A 207 -10.45 24.89 10.60
N HIS A 208 -10.48 25.57 9.46
CA HIS A 208 -11.72 25.86 8.74
C HIS A 208 -12.42 24.58 8.26
N LEU A 209 -11.66 23.60 7.74
CA LEU A 209 -12.24 22.33 7.29
C LEU A 209 -12.86 21.57 8.46
N MET A 210 -12.24 21.63 9.63
CA MET A 210 -12.68 20.91 10.83
C MET A 210 -13.74 21.66 11.66
N GLU A 211 -14.08 22.90 11.31
CA GLU A 211 -15.13 23.66 12.00
C GLU A 211 -16.51 22.98 11.85
N ASP A 212 -17.30 23.04 12.94
CA ASP A 212 -18.66 22.53 12.96
C ASP A 212 -19.54 23.38 12.04
N GLY A 213 -20.32 22.73 11.17
CA GLY A 213 -21.15 23.43 10.17
C GLY A 213 -20.48 23.60 8.81
N VAL A 214 -19.15 23.52 8.72
CA VAL A 214 -18.44 23.57 7.43
C VAL A 214 -18.57 22.21 6.74
N GLY A 215 -19.35 22.17 5.66
CA GLY A 215 -19.53 20.99 4.83
C GLY A 215 -18.63 20.97 3.60
N MET A 216 -18.29 22.15 3.05
CA MET A 216 -17.51 22.27 1.83
C MET A 216 -16.46 23.38 1.93
N MET A 217 -15.28 23.13 1.39
CA MET A 217 -14.17 24.09 1.31
C MET A 217 -13.59 24.12 -0.10
N GLY A 218 -13.47 25.32 -0.68
CA GLY A 218 -12.76 25.54 -1.93
C GLY A 218 -11.43 26.24 -1.69
N LEU A 219 -10.34 25.69 -2.21
CA LEU A 219 -9.02 26.30 -2.28
C LEU A 219 -8.80 26.80 -3.71
N TYR A 220 -8.68 28.12 -3.92
CA TYR A 220 -8.49 28.68 -5.26
C TYR A 220 -7.20 29.48 -5.41
N GLY A 221 -6.69 29.61 -6.64
CA GLY A 221 -5.48 30.37 -6.92
C GLY A 221 -4.82 29.96 -8.24
N MET A 222 -3.87 30.77 -8.72
CA MET A 222 -3.19 30.57 -10.00
C MET A 222 -2.50 29.18 -10.12
N GLY A 223 -2.27 28.72 -11.35
CA GLY A 223 -1.46 27.52 -11.61
C GLY A 223 -0.06 27.61 -10.99
N GLY A 224 0.45 26.51 -10.42
CA GLY A 224 1.79 26.47 -9.81
C GLY A 224 1.93 27.13 -8.42
N VAL A 225 0.83 27.61 -7.81
CA VAL A 225 0.87 28.26 -6.48
C VAL A 225 0.93 27.28 -5.29
N GLY A 226 0.78 25.97 -5.54
CA GLY A 226 0.88 24.93 -4.50
C GLY A 226 -0.45 24.55 -3.84
N LYS A 227 -1.58 24.66 -4.56
CA LYS A 227 -2.92 24.24 -4.08
C LYS A 227 -2.97 22.74 -3.77
N THR A 228 -2.57 21.90 -4.72
CA THR A 228 -2.46 20.44 -4.57
C THR A 228 -1.53 20.08 -3.41
N THR A 229 -0.41 20.78 -3.25
CA THR A 229 0.52 20.59 -2.13
C THR A 229 -0.15 20.88 -0.78
N LEU A 230 -0.94 21.95 -0.70
CA LEU A 230 -1.69 22.29 0.51
C LEU A 230 -2.81 21.27 0.80
N LEU A 231 -3.58 20.88 -0.21
CA LEU A 231 -4.63 19.85 -0.09
C LEU A 231 -4.02 18.51 0.35
N THR A 232 -2.86 18.14 -0.19
CA THR A 232 -2.12 16.92 0.18
C THR A 232 -1.66 16.97 1.64
N GLN A 233 -1.15 18.10 2.14
CA GLN A 233 -0.82 18.27 3.56
C GLN A 233 -2.06 18.15 4.46
N ILE A 234 -3.22 18.65 4.02
CA ILE A 234 -4.50 18.48 4.72
C ILE A 234 -4.90 17.00 4.75
N ASN A 235 -4.81 16.28 3.63
CA ASN A 235 -5.06 14.84 3.57
C ASN A 235 -4.19 14.09 4.57
N ASN A 236 -2.88 14.35 4.57
CA ASN A 236 -1.95 13.63 5.43
C ASN A 236 -2.15 13.93 6.92
N LYS A 237 -2.68 15.10 7.30
CA LYS A 237 -3.05 15.35 8.71
C LYS A 237 -4.10 14.39 9.27
N PHE A 238 -4.88 13.72 8.42
CA PHE A 238 -5.80 12.68 8.85
C PHE A 238 -5.10 11.39 9.31
N SER A 239 -3.78 11.23 9.08
CA SER A 239 -2.99 10.09 9.57
C SER A 239 -2.67 10.23 11.06
N ASP A 240 -2.41 11.45 11.51
CA ASP A 240 -1.98 11.77 12.87
C ASP A 240 -3.13 11.87 13.88
N VAL A 241 -4.37 12.00 13.40
CA VAL A 241 -5.55 12.30 14.24
C VAL A 241 -6.60 11.22 14.07
N SER A 242 -7.13 10.69 15.18
CA SER A 242 -8.34 9.85 15.16
C SER A 242 -9.56 10.70 14.78
N SER A 243 -9.73 10.88 13.49
CA SER A 243 -10.61 11.90 12.91
C SER A 243 -12.10 11.53 12.95
N GLY A 244 -12.42 10.28 13.29
CA GLY A 244 -13.79 9.76 13.35
C GLY A 244 -14.44 9.52 11.99
N PHE A 245 -13.77 9.83 10.88
CA PHE A 245 -14.27 9.50 9.55
C PHE A 245 -14.07 8.01 9.24
N ASP A 246 -15.05 7.42 8.53
CA ASP A 246 -14.96 6.07 7.99
C ASP A 246 -13.98 6.01 6.81
N PHE A 247 -13.94 7.07 5.99
CA PHE A 247 -13.09 7.18 4.79
C PHE A 247 -12.54 8.59 4.59
N VAL A 248 -11.33 8.68 4.04
CA VAL A 248 -10.69 9.86 3.48
C VAL A 248 -10.36 9.52 2.03
N ILE A 249 -11.04 10.18 1.09
CA ILE A 249 -11.07 9.80 -0.32
C ILE A 249 -10.41 10.93 -1.10
N TRP A 250 -9.41 10.61 -1.92
CA TRP A 250 -8.79 11.55 -2.85
C TRP A 250 -9.12 11.17 -4.28
N VAL A 251 -9.55 12.14 -5.08
CA VAL A 251 -9.86 12.01 -6.50
C VAL A 251 -9.23 13.17 -7.23
N VAL A 252 -8.60 12.89 -8.37
CA VAL A 252 -8.11 13.93 -9.29
C VAL A 252 -9.17 14.19 -10.35
N VAL A 253 -9.56 15.45 -10.53
CA VAL A 253 -10.56 15.85 -11.52
C VAL A 253 -9.84 16.38 -12.75
N SER A 254 -9.99 15.68 -13.88
CA SER A 254 -9.43 16.16 -15.14
C SER A 254 -10.13 17.42 -15.64
N LYS A 255 -9.43 18.21 -16.47
CA LYS A 255 -9.97 19.39 -17.16
C LYS A 255 -11.30 19.17 -17.87
N GLU A 256 -11.48 18.00 -18.46
CA GLU A 256 -12.77 17.58 -19.00
C GLU A 256 -13.52 16.70 -17.98
N LEU A 257 -14.69 17.16 -17.57
CA LEU A 257 -15.44 16.54 -16.49
C LEU A 257 -16.03 15.18 -16.91
N HIS A 258 -15.41 14.11 -16.43
CA HIS A 258 -15.90 12.75 -16.60
C HIS A 258 -16.43 12.15 -15.31
N VAL A 259 -17.73 12.35 -15.08
CA VAL A 259 -18.41 11.84 -13.87
C VAL A 259 -18.19 10.35 -13.65
N GLU A 260 -18.20 9.52 -14.69
CA GLU A 260 -17.94 8.07 -14.56
C GLU A 260 -16.54 7.78 -13.99
N LYS A 261 -15.50 8.50 -14.43
CA LYS A 261 -14.14 8.31 -13.91
C LYS A 261 -14.06 8.64 -12.42
N ILE A 262 -14.68 9.76 -12.02
CA ILE A 262 -14.79 10.16 -10.61
C ILE A 262 -15.53 9.08 -9.81
N GLN A 263 -16.63 8.53 -10.34
CA GLN A 263 -17.37 7.44 -9.69
C GLN A 263 -16.49 6.20 -9.51
N ASP A 264 -15.70 5.85 -10.52
CA ASP A 264 -14.81 4.68 -10.52
C ASP A 264 -13.67 4.84 -9.50
N GLU A 265 -13.03 6.00 -9.44
CA GLU A 265 -12.01 6.31 -8.44
C GLU A 265 -12.57 6.26 -7.01
N ILE A 266 -13.73 6.89 -6.76
CA ILE A 266 -14.38 6.83 -5.44
C ILE A 266 -14.70 5.38 -5.10
N ALA A 267 -15.29 4.61 -6.03
CA ALA A 267 -15.67 3.23 -5.81
C ALA A 267 -14.46 2.35 -5.44
N GLY A 268 -13.33 2.51 -6.12
CA GLY A 268 -12.08 1.82 -5.78
C GLY A 268 -11.63 2.12 -4.34
N LYS A 269 -11.63 3.41 -3.96
CA LYS A 269 -11.19 3.83 -2.61
C LYS A 269 -12.11 3.34 -1.49
N VAL A 270 -13.39 3.10 -1.77
CA VAL A 270 -14.35 2.59 -0.79
C VAL A 270 -14.66 1.09 -0.93
N GLY A 271 -13.96 0.37 -1.80
CA GLY A 271 -14.11 -1.08 -2.01
C GLY A 271 -15.44 -1.50 -2.65
N LEU A 272 -15.94 -0.72 -3.62
CA LEU A 272 -17.17 -0.99 -4.37
C LEU A 272 -16.94 -1.38 -5.85
N ASP A 273 -15.69 -1.47 -6.27
CA ASP A 273 -15.15 -1.65 -7.64
C ASP A 273 -15.16 -3.10 -8.18
N GLY A 274 -15.79 -4.05 -7.49
CA GLY A 274 -15.88 -5.44 -7.97
C GLY A 274 -16.71 -5.60 -9.26
N PHE A 275 -16.68 -6.77 -9.91
CA PHE A 275 -17.30 -7.07 -11.22
C PHE A 275 -18.69 -6.45 -11.52
N LEU A 276 -19.58 -6.40 -10.53
CA LEU A 276 -20.92 -5.81 -10.69
C LEU A 276 -20.90 -4.27 -10.86
N TRP A 277 -19.79 -3.62 -10.57
CA TRP A 277 -19.54 -2.19 -10.75
C TRP A 277 -19.31 -1.86 -12.23
N GLU A 278 -18.41 -2.59 -12.88
CA GLU A 278 -18.03 -2.39 -14.30
C GLU A 278 -19.20 -2.44 -15.27
N ILE A 279 -20.22 -3.26 -14.96
CA ILE A 279 -21.39 -3.45 -15.83
C ILE A 279 -22.44 -2.34 -15.65
N LYS A 280 -22.29 -1.48 -14.63
CA LYS A 280 -23.26 -0.41 -14.35
C LYS A 280 -23.02 0.79 -15.25
N ASP A 281 -24.11 1.32 -15.78
CA ASP A 281 -24.14 2.66 -16.36
C ASP A 281 -23.94 3.74 -15.28
N LYS A 282 -23.54 4.95 -15.71
CA LYS A 282 -23.34 6.16 -14.88
C LYS A 282 -24.41 6.38 -13.81
N ASN A 283 -25.69 6.23 -14.15
CA ASN A 283 -26.79 6.49 -13.21
C ASN A 283 -26.84 5.41 -12.11
N LYS A 284 -26.69 4.13 -12.50
CA LYS A 284 -26.63 3.02 -11.53
C LYS A 284 -25.38 3.09 -10.64
N LYS A 285 -24.24 3.56 -11.16
CA LYS A 285 -23.02 3.83 -10.37
C LYS A 285 -23.30 4.90 -9.31
N GLY A 286 -23.88 6.03 -9.71
CA GLY A 286 -24.24 7.12 -8.78
C GLY A 286 -25.22 6.71 -7.70
N VAL A 287 -26.29 5.98 -8.04
CA VAL A 287 -27.26 5.47 -7.05
C VAL A 287 -26.61 4.51 -6.04
N ARG A 288 -25.65 3.69 -6.49
CA ARG A 288 -24.93 2.76 -5.62
C ARG A 288 -24.02 3.50 -4.65
N LEU A 289 -23.22 4.46 -5.15
CA LEU A 289 -22.37 5.32 -4.32
C LEU A 289 -23.19 6.07 -3.28
N TYR A 290 -24.29 6.70 -3.69
CA TYR A 290 -25.14 7.46 -2.78
C TYR A 290 -25.69 6.59 -1.64
N ASN A 291 -26.19 5.39 -1.96
CA ASN A 291 -26.75 4.50 -0.96
C ASN A 291 -25.72 3.97 0.05
N PHE A 292 -24.45 3.92 -0.35
CA PHE A 292 -23.33 3.55 0.51
C PHE A 292 -22.86 4.76 1.34
N LEU A 293 -22.48 5.85 0.68
CA LEU A 293 -21.88 7.04 1.30
C LEU A 293 -22.82 7.76 2.26
N LYS A 294 -24.14 7.74 2.03
CA LYS A 294 -25.11 8.38 2.94
C LYS A 294 -25.15 7.77 4.35
N LYS A 295 -24.54 6.60 4.56
CA LYS A 295 -24.46 5.89 5.84
C LYS A 295 -23.07 5.99 6.48
N LYS A 296 -22.17 6.78 5.90
CA LYS A 296 -20.76 6.90 6.26
C LYS A 296 -20.42 8.36 6.56
N ARG A 297 -19.50 8.58 7.47
CA ARG A 297 -18.81 9.87 7.64
C ARG A 297 -17.55 9.82 6.81
N PHE A 298 -17.34 10.76 5.90
CA PHE A 298 -16.15 10.76 5.06
C PHE A 298 -15.68 12.17 4.73
N VAL A 299 -14.41 12.27 4.35
CA VAL A 299 -13.83 13.45 3.73
C VAL A 299 -13.54 13.11 2.28
N LEU A 300 -13.99 13.93 1.34
CA LEU A 300 -13.71 13.80 -0.08
C LEU A 300 -12.87 14.99 -0.55
N PHE A 301 -11.67 14.70 -1.05
CA PHE A 301 -10.79 15.62 -1.73
C PHE A 301 -10.98 15.50 -3.23
N LEU A 302 -11.37 16.60 -3.88
CA LEU A 302 -11.44 16.72 -5.34
C LEU A 302 -10.34 17.67 -5.80
N ASP A 303 -9.24 17.15 -6.31
CA ASP A 303 -8.12 17.97 -6.77
C ASP A 303 -8.34 18.42 -8.22
N ASP A 304 -7.94 19.65 -8.50
CA ASP A 304 -7.91 20.31 -9.81
C ASP A 304 -9.25 20.43 -10.54
N ILE A 305 -10.27 21.01 -9.88
CA ILE A 305 -11.56 21.27 -10.51
C ILE A 305 -11.49 22.46 -11.49
N TRP A 306 -11.91 22.25 -12.74
CA TRP A 306 -11.98 23.29 -13.78
C TRP A 306 -13.36 23.92 -13.96
N GLU A 307 -14.43 23.16 -13.70
CA GLU A 307 -15.82 23.62 -13.81
C GLU A 307 -16.71 23.02 -12.70
N LYS A 308 -17.96 23.49 -12.59
CA LYS A 308 -18.86 23.02 -11.53
C LYS A 308 -19.06 21.49 -11.60
N VAL A 309 -18.81 20.81 -10.50
CA VAL A 309 -19.02 19.37 -10.34
C VAL A 309 -20.35 19.11 -9.64
N ASP A 310 -21.23 18.30 -10.24
CA ASP A 310 -22.49 17.88 -9.60
C ASP A 310 -22.27 16.65 -8.70
N LEU A 311 -22.16 16.89 -7.39
CA LEU A 311 -22.03 15.83 -6.38
C LEU A 311 -23.20 14.84 -6.41
N THR A 312 -24.42 15.29 -6.73
CA THR A 312 -25.60 14.42 -6.80
C THR A 312 -25.48 13.45 -7.96
N GLU A 313 -24.98 13.93 -9.10
CA GLU A 313 -24.77 13.11 -10.29
C GLU A 313 -23.68 12.04 -10.06
N ILE A 314 -22.61 12.39 -9.31
CA ILE A 314 -21.59 11.43 -8.89
C ILE A 314 -22.18 10.40 -7.90
N GLY A 315 -23.17 10.80 -7.09
CA GLY A 315 -23.70 9.99 -5.99
C GLY A 315 -23.06 10.30 -4.64
N VAL A 316 -22.43 11.46 -4.50
CA VAL A 316 -21.93 11.99 -3.24
C VAL A 316 -23.06 12.75 -2.53
N PRO A 317 -23.45 12.38 -1.30
CA PRO A 317 -24.44 13.15 -0.56
C PRO A 317 -23.91 14.56 -0.26
N PHE A 318 -24.77 15.56 -0.42
CA PHE A 318 -24.41 16.94 -0.06
C PHE A 318 -23.98 17.02 1.43
N PRO A 319 -22.87 17.69 1.73
CA PRO A 319 -22.40 17.86 3.10
C PRO A 319 -23.43 18.50 4.02
N THR A 320 -23.68 17.89 5.18
CA THR A 320 -24.55 18.44 6.23
C THR A 320 -23.96 18.14 7.61
N THR A 321 -24.36 18.90 8.63
CA THR A 321 -23.94 18.65 10.01
C THR A 321 -24.35 17.26 10.51
N GLN A 322 -25.44 16.70 9.98
CA GLN A 322 -25.98 15.41 10.41
C GLN A 322 -25.23 14.22 9.80
N ASN A 323 -24.87 14.29 8.52
CA ASN A 323 -24.16 13.19 7.87
C ASN A 323 -22.65 13.21 8.15
N GLY A 324 -22.12 14.35 8.63
CA GLY A 324 -20.69 14.49 8.93
C GLY A 324 -19.79 14.28 7.71
N CYS A 325 -20.33 14.46 6.49
CA CYS A 325 -19.57 14.48 5.25
C CYS A 325 -18.87 15.83 5.10
N LYS A 326 -17.63 15.83 4.63
CA LYS A 326 -16.90 17.04 4.25
C LYS A 326 -16.32 16.89 2.85
N VAL A 327 -16.38 17.95 2.06
CA VAL A 327 -15.79 18.02 0.72
C VAL A 327 -14.78 19.16 0.69
N ALA A 328 -13.55 18.90 0.29
CA ALA A 328 -12.56 19.93 0.04
C ALA A 328 -12.04 19.79 -1.39
N PHE A 329 -11.83 20.90 -2.07
CA PHE A 329 -11.39 20.86 -3.46
C PHE A 329 -10.44 22.00 -3.80
N THR A 330 -9.66 21.82 -4.86
CA THR A 330 -8.80 22.86 -5.42
C THR A 330 -9.32 23.29 -6.78
N THR A 331 -9.11 24.56 -7.14
CA THR A 331 -9.48 25.10 -8.46
C THR A 331 -8.61 26.30 -8.82
N ARG A 332 -8.50 26.64 -10.10
CA ARG A 332 -7.88 27.90 -10.54
C ARG A 332 -8.84 29.10 -10.46
N SER A 333 -10.16 28.87 -10.37
CA SER A 333 -11.18 29.91 -10.52
C SER A 333 -12.03 30.09 -9.27
N GLN A 334 -12.09 31.32 -8.74
CA GLN A 334 -13.00 31.67 -7.65
C GLN A 334 -14.48 31.45 -8.04
N GLU A 335 -14.84 31.69 -9.31
CA GLU A 335 -16.21 31.48 -9.82
C GLU A 335 -16.63 30.00 -9.73
N VAL A 336 -15.69 29.06 -9.83
CA VAL A 336 -15.98 27.64 -9.60
C VAL A 336 -16.40 27.41 -8.14
N CYS A 337 -15.72 28.05 -7.18
CA CYS A 337 -16.10 27.97 -5.76
C CYS A 337 -17.54 28.47 -5.52
N ASP A 338 -17.89 29.62 -6.11
CA ASP A 338 -19.23 30.20 -5.99
C ASP A 338 -20.29 29.26 -6.58
N ARG A 339 -20.02 28.68 -7.76
CA ARG A 339 -20.92 27.73 -8.44
C ARG A 339 -21.08 26.40 -7.70
N MET A 340 -20.06 26.00 -6.94
CA MET A 340 -20.09 24.85 -6.02
C MET A 340 -20.82 25.16 -4.70
N GLY A 341 -21.13 26.43 -4.44
CA GLY A 341 -21.87 26.88 -3.25
C GLY A 341 -20.99 27.07 -2.01
N VAL A 342 -19.70 27.39 -2.19
CA VAL A 342 -18.79 27.74 -1.09
C VAL A 342 -18.95 29.22 -0.76
N GLU A 343 -19.32 29.55 0.48
CA GLU A 343 -19.56 30.94 0.91
C GLU A 343 -18.27 31.74 1.15
N ASP A 344 -17.23 31.10 1.72
CA ASP A 344 -15.94 31.72 2.03
C ASP A 344 -14.79 30.89 1.44
N PRO A 345 -14.52 31.00 0.12
CA PRO A 345 -13.44 30.27 -0.51
C PRO A 345 -12.08 30.81 -0.06
N MET A 346 -11.11 29.92 0.10
CA MET A 346 -9.77 30.29 0.56
C MET A 346 -8.82 30.46 -0.62
N GLU A 347 -8.26 31.65 -0.77
CA GLU A 347 -7.22 31.92 -1.75
C GLU A 347 -5.86 31.37 -1.29
N VAL A 348 -5.24 30.55 -2.13
CA VAL A 348 -3.84 30.13 -2.01
C VAL A 348 -2.99 31.15 -2.77
N GLN A 349 -2.34 32.02 -2.01
CA GLN A 349 -1.55 33.15 -2.52
C GLN A 349 -0.10 32.75 -2.79
N CYS A 350 0.57 33.53 -3.64
CA CYS A 350 2.02 33.42 -3.82
C CYS A 350 2.78 33.65 -2.50
N LEU A 351 3.97 33.07 -2.41
CA LEU A 351 4.86 33.24 -1.26
C LEU A 351 5.29 34.71 -1.11
N ALA A 352 5.44 35.14 0.15
CA ALA A 352 6.03 36.44 0.43
C ALA A 352 7.50 36.46 -0.01
N ASP A 353 8.05 37.64 -0.33
CA ASP A 353 9.41 37.81 -0.85
C ASP A 353 10.49 37.03 -0.07
N ASN A 354 10.38 36.97 1.26
CA ASN A 354 11.33 36.25 2.11
C ASN A 354 11.18 34.73 1.98
N GLU A 355 9.95 34.21 2.04
CA GLU A 355 9.66 32.77 1.90
C GLU A 355 9.99 32.28 0.48
N ALA A 356 9.71 33.12 -0.51
CA ALA A 356 10.07 32.89 -1.90
C ALA A 356 11.59 32.79 -2.09
N PHE A 357 12.33 33.72 -1.48
CA PHE A 357 13.80 33.69 -1.52
C PHE A 357 14.36 32.48 -0.77
N ASP A 358 13.79 32.11 0.38
CA ASP A 358 14.19 30.93 1.14
C ASP A 358 14.00 29.64 0.32
N LEU A 359 12.86 29.49 -0.36
CA LEU A 359 12.63 28.36 -1.28
C LEU A 359 13.65 28.36 -2.43
N PHE A 360 13.85 29.51 -3.07
CA PHE A 360 14.80 29.65 -4.17
C PHE A 360 16.23 29.29 -3.76
N GLN A 361 16.69 29.73 -2.59
CA GLN A 361 18.02 29.41 -2.08
C GLN A 361 18.21 27.92 -1.83
N LYS A 362 17.17 27.22 -1.34
CA LYS A 362 17.22 25.77 -1.15
C LYS A 362 17.40 25.04 -2.48
N LYS A 363 16.74 25.50 -3.54
CA LYS A 363 16.82 24.90 -4.89
C LYS A 363 18.14 25.21 -5.59
N VAL A 364 18.63 26.45 -5.53
CA VAL A 364 19.94 26.83 -6.10
C VAL A 364 21.10 26.11 -5.39
N GLY A 365 20.99 25.92 -4.07
CA GLY A 365 21.97 25.22 -3.26
C GLY A 365 23.18 26.07 -2.85
N GLN A 366 23.72 25.78 -1.65
CA GLN A 366 24.78 26.58 -1.02
C GLN A 366 26.09 26.60 -1.80
N ARG A 367 26.40 25.52 -2.52
CA ARG A 367 27.61 25.44 -3.36
C ARG A 367 27.63 26.56 -4.41
N THR A 368 26.46 26.88 -4.96
CA THR A 368 26.29 27.86 -6.05
C THR A 368 26.16 29.26 -5.50
N LEU A 369 25.36 29.43 -4.45
CA LEU A 369 25.26 30.70 -3.73
C LEU A 369 26.62 31.18 -3.19
N GLY A 370 27.48 30.24 -2.78
CA GLY A 370 28.83 30.51 -2.27
C GLY A 370 29.93 30.67 -3.32
N SER A 371 29.65 30.57 -4.63
CA SER A 371 30.70 30.62 -5.65
C SER A 371 31.23 32.04 -5.93
N HIS A 372 30.48 33.08 -5.54
CA HIS A 372 30.94 34.47 -5.63
C HIS A 372 30.16 35.37 -4.63
N PRO A 373 30.79 36.39 -3.99
CA PRO A 373 30.12 37.25 -3.01
C PRO A 373 28.89 38.02 -3.52
N GLU A 374 28.82 38.34 -4.82
CA GLU A 374 27.68 39.03 -5.43
C GLU A 374 26.51 38.12 -5.82
N ILE A 375 26.73 36.79 -5.93
CA ILE A 375 25.68 35.85 -6.38
C ILE A 375 24.45 35.85 -5.46
N PRO A 376 24.55 35.90 -4.13
CA PRO A 376 23.37 35.97 -3.26
C PRO A 376 22.44 37.17 -3.55
N GLU A 377 22.99 38.30 -3.99
CA GLU A 377 22.16 39.46 -4.36
C GLU A 377 21.51 39.26 -5.73
N LEU A 378 22.24 38.73 -6.71
CA LEU A 378 21.68 38.36 -8.01
C LEU A 378 20.59 37.28 -7.88
N ALA A 379 20.79 36.31 -6.98
CA ALA A 379 19.80 35.30 -6.65
C ALA A 379 18.51 35.90 -6.12
N ARG A 380 18.59 36.97 -5.31
CA ARG A 380 17.41 37.69 -4.82
C ARG A 380 16.66 38.41 -5.95
N ILE A 381 17.39 38.97 -6.92
CA ILE A 381 16.80 39.59 -8.11
C ILE A 381 16.06 38.54 -8.95
N VAL A 382 16.67 37.37 -9.18
CA VAL A 382 16.03 36.28 -9.93
C VAL A 382 14.80 35.75 -9.19
N ALA A 383 14.89 35.49 -7.89
CA ALA A 383 13.74 35.05 -7.09
C ALA A 383 12.57 36.04 -7.15
N LYS A 384 12.83 37.34 -7.11
CA LYS A 384 11.80 38.38 -7.28
C LYS A 384 11.12 38.33 -8.65
N LYS A 385 11.85 37.97 -9.70
CA LYS A 385 11.26 37.77 -11.04
C LYS A 385 10.30 36.58 -11.10
N CYS A 386 10.42 35.62 -10.19
CA CYS A 386 9.48 34.50 -10.07
C CYS A 386 8.15 34.90 -9.37
N CYS A 387 8.00 36.14 -8.91
CA CYS A 387 6.77 36.69 -8.33
C CYS A 387 6.16 35.84 -7.19
N GLY A 388 7.02 35.21 -6.37
CA GLY A 388 6.60 34.40 -5.23
C GLY A 388 5.96 33.05 -5.61
N LEU A 389 6.00 32.65 -6.87
CA LEU A 389 5.31 31.44 -7.33
C LEU A 389 6.17 30.18 -7.11
N PRO A 390 5.75 29.22 -6.27
CA PRO A 390 6.56 28.04 -5.92
C PRO A 390 7.10 27.27 -7.12
N LEU A 391 6.26 26.95 -8.11
CA LEU A 391 6.70 26.20 -9.29
C LEU A 391 7.80 26.95 -10.07
N ALA A 392 7.65 28.26 -10.26
CA ALA A 392 8.66 29.06 -10.97
C ALA A 392 9.96 29.18 -10.16
N LEU A 393 9.87 29.32 -8.83
CA LEU A 393 11.04 29.33 -7.94
C LEU A 393 11.80 28.01 -7.98
N ASP A 394 11.08 26.89 -8.04
CA ASP A 394 11.66 25.56 -8.12
C ASP A 394 12.39 25.33 -9.46
N VAL A 395 11.69 25.52 -10.58
CA VAL A 395 12.26 25.26 -11.92
C VAL A 395 13.41 26.21 -12.23
N ILE A 396 13.26 27.51 -11.95
CA ILE A 396 14.34 28.49 -12.19
C ILE A 396 15.46 28.30 -11.18
N GLY A 397 15.16 28.03 -9.90
CA GLY A 397 16.16 27.79 -8.88
C GLY A 397 17.07 26.61 -9.25
N GLU A 398 16.48 25.55 -9.78
CA GLU A 398 17.21 24.38 -10.27
C GLU A 398 18.03 24.69 -11.53
N THR A 399 17.46 25.42 -12.49
CA THR A 399 18.22 25.91 -13.67
C THR A 399 19.44 26.73 -13.26
N MET A 400 19.28 27.55 -12.22
CA MET A 400 20.35 28.39 -11.68
C MET A 400 21.34 27.62 -10.80
N SER A 401 21.02 26.39 -10.36
CA SER A 401 21.86 25.57 -9.46
C SER A 401 23.22 25.23 -10.08
N CYS A 402 23.33 25.24 -11.42
CA CYS A 402 24.57 24.98 -12.14
C CYS A 402 25.41 26.23 -12.47
N LYS A 403 24.88 27.45 -12.31
CA LYS A 403 25.51 28.71 -12.75
C LYS A 403 26.48 29.26 -11.71
N ARG A 404 27.78 29.26 -12.00
CA ARG A 404 28.83 29.56 -11.01
C ARG A 404 29.41 30.96 -11.09
N THR A 405 29.20 31.67 -12.20
CA THR A 405 29.83 32.96 -12.49
C THR A 405 28.84 34.11 -12.48
N ILE A 406 29.28 35.32 -12.11
CA ILE A 406 28.40 36.50 -12.10
C ILE A 406 27.82 36.81 -13.48
N GLN A 407 28.54 36.48 -14.55
CA GLN A 407 28.12 36.72 -15.93
C GLN A 407 26.94 35.84 -16.30
N GLU A 408 26.94 34.57 -15.91
CA GLU A 408 25.81 33.66 -16.13
C GLU A 408 24.55 34.17 -15.41
N TRP A 409 24.68 34.65 -14.18
CA TRP A 409 23.57 35.22 -13.41
C TRP A 409 23.03 36.52 -14.01
N ARG A 410 23.90 37.42 -14.48
CA ARG A 410 23.49 38.65 -15.17
C ARG A 410 22.81 38.34 -16.49
N HIS A 411 23.35 37.40 -17.26
CA HIS A 411 22.73 36.95 -18.50
C HIS A 411 21.33 36.37 -18.27
N ALA A 412 21.15 35.53 -17.25
CA ALA A 412 19.85 35.01 -16.85
C ALA A 412 18.83 36.14 -16.57
N ILE A 413 19.25 37.16 -15.83
CA ILE A 413 18.42 38.34 -15.53
C ILE A 413 18.03 39.09 -16.81
N ASP A 414 18.96 39.25 -17.75
CA ASP A 414 18.71 39.93 -19.02
C ASP A 414 17.67 39.17 -19.86
N VAL A 415 17.82 37.85 -20.00
CA VAL A 415 16.88 36.99 -20.75
C VAL A 415 15.49 36.98 -20.11
N LEU A 416 15.41 36.81 -18.79
CA LEU A 416 14.13 36.87 -18.08
C LEU A 416 13.46 38.25 -18.23
N THR A 417 14.25 39.32 -18.35
CA THR A 417 13.73 40.66 -18.60
C THR A 417 13.23 40.81 -20.03
N SER A 418 13.96 40.27 -21.03
CA SER A 418 13.54 40.36 -22.43
C SER A 418 12.23 39.63 -22.70
N TYR A 419 12.02 38.45 -22.11
CA TYR A 419 10.76 37.71 -22.25
C TYR A 419 9.57 38.45 -21.64
N ALA A 420 9.76 39.07 -20.47
CA ALA A 420 8.72 39.88 -19.86
C ALA A 420 8.31 41.09 -20.74
N ILE A 421 9.23 41.62 -21.54
CA ILE A 421 8.97 42.72 -22.49
C ILE A 421 8.28 42.19 -23.75
N GLU A 422 8.84 41.16 -24.38
CA GLU A 422 8.36 40.58 -25.64
C GLU A 422 6.92 40.08 -25.53
N PHE A 423 6.56 39.51 -24.39
CA PHE A 423 5.24 38.92 -24.14
C PHE A 423 4.44 39.66 -23.07
N SER A 424 4.63 40.97 -22.94
CA SER A 424 3.99 41.82 -21.92
C SER A 424 2.44 41.77 -21.88
N GLY A 425 1.80 41.38 -22.99
CA GLY A 425 0.35 41.19 -23.11
C GLY A 425 -0.17 39.77 -22.81
N MET A 426 0.71 38.83 -22.43
CA MET A 426 0.32 37.47 -22.06
C MET A 426 -0.24 37.44 -20.63
N GLU A 427 -1.40 36.80 -20.47
CA GLU A 427 -2.07 36.61 -19.18
C GLU A 427 -1.25 35.66 -18.29
N ASP A 428 -0.80 34.53 -18.84
CA ASP A 428 -0.02 33.51 -18.13
C ASP A 428 1.50 33.76 -18.18
N LYS A 429 1.95 34.79 -17.44
CA LYS A 429 3.38 35.15 -17.32
C LYS A 429 4.27 34.01 -16.82
N ILE A 430 3.70 33.00 -16.17
CA ILE A 430 4.39 31.79 -15.72
C ILE A 430 5.02 31.00 -16.87
N LEU A 431 4.35 30.91 -18.03
CA LEU A 431 4.87 30.15 -19.17
C LEU A 431 6.19 30.75 -19.68
N LEU A 432 6.32 32.07 -19.61
CA LEU A 432 7.54 32.81 -19.96
C LEU A 432 8.70 32.51 -19.02
N LEU A 433 8.40 32.39 -17.73
CA LEU A 433 9.39 32.06 -16.71
C LEU A 433 9.91 30.63 -16.90
N LEU A 434 9.01 29.68 -17.14
CA LEU A 434 9.38 28.28 -17.38
C LEU A 434 10.11 28.11 -18.73
N LYS A 435 9.77 28.91 -19.75
CA LYS A 435 10.45 28.88 -21.05
C LYS A 435 11.96 29.12 -20.92
N TYR A 436 12.39 29.99 -20.01
CA TYR A 436 13.81 30.21 -19.74
C TYR A 436 14.54 28.90 -19.41
N SER A 437 13.95 28.08 -18.55
CA SER A 437 14.50 26.77 -18.18
C SER A 437 14.50 25.78 -19.34
N TYR A 438 13.47 25.81 -20.19
CA TYR A 438 13.47 25.04 -21.45
C TYR A 438 14.60 25.47 -22.39
N ASP A 439 14.84 26.77 -22.56
CA ASP A 439 15.86 27.26 -23.47
C ASP A 439 17.28 26.91 -23.00
N ASP A 440 17.49 26.86 -21.68
CA ASP A 440 18.77 26.51 -21.04
C ASP A 440 19.09 25.00 -21.11
N LEU A 441 18.12 24.14 -21.44
CA LEU A 441 18.36 22.71 -21.66
C LEU A 441 19.41 22.50 -22.75
N LYS A 442 20.34 21.59 -22.48
CA LYS A 442 21.41 21.21 -23.41
C LYS A 442 20.95 19.99 -24.22
N GLY A 443 21.02 20.10 -25.54
CA GLY A 443 20.64 19.01 -26.43
C GLY A 443 19.24 19.20 -27.00
N GLU A 444 19.13 19.06 -28.32
CA GLU A 444 17.85 19.15 -29.02
C GLU A 444 16.97 17.93 -28.76
N ASP A 445 17.60 16.78 -28.47
CA ASP A 445 16.98 15.54 -28.02
C ASP A 445 16.25 15.73 -26.69
N VAL A 446 16.88 16.39 -25.71
CA VAL A 446 16.28 16.69 -24.40
C VAL A 446 15.07 17.63 -24.54
N LYS A 447 15.22 18.69 -25.34
CA LYS A 447 14.12 19.63 -25.65
C LYS A 447 12.97 18.93 -26.37
N SER A 448 13.28 18.10 -27.36
CA SER A 448 12.30 17.35 -28.13
C SER A 448 11.56 16.33 -27.27
N CYS A 449 12.26 15.68 -26.34
CA CYS A 449 11.65 14.77 -25.36
C CYS A 449 10.62 15.50 -24.47
N LEU A 450 10.95 16.68 -23.95
CA LEU A 450 9.99 17.47 -23.16
C LEU A 450 8.74 17.80 -23.97
N LEU A 451 8.91 18.29 -25.20
CA LEU A 451 7.77 18.61 -26.07
C LEU A 451 6.95 17.36 -26.43
N TYR A 452 7.61 16.20 -26.59
CA TYR A 452 6.93 14.93 -26.82
C TYR A 452 6.08 14.51 -25.61
N CYS A 453 6.60 14.66 -24.39
CA CYS A 453 5.87 14.34 -23.17
C CYS A 453 4.56 15.13 -23.01
N ALA A 454 4.45 16.31 -23.62
CA ALA A 454 3.21 17.09 -23.61
C ALA A 454 2.06 16.43 -24.41
N LEU A 455 2.34 15.42 -25.25
CA LEU A 455 1.33 14.61 -25.93
C LEU A 455 0.54 13.70 -24.99
N PHE A 456 1.10 13.37 -23.83
CA PHE A 456 0.40 12.53 -22.86
C PHE A 456 -0.74 13.30 -22.18
N PRO A 457 -1.76 12.59 -21.65
CA PRO A 457 -2.80 13.22 -20.85
C PRO A 457 -2.22 13.98 -19.64
N GLU A 458 -2.99 14.92 -19.15
CA GLU A 458 -2.73 15.58 -17.86
C GLU A 458 -2.69 14.54 -16.73
N ASP A 459 -1.75 14.74 -15.79
CA ASP A 459 -1.45 13.84 -14.66
C ASP A 459 -1.21 12.36 -15.05
N TYR A 460 -0.81 12.10 -16.29
CA TYR A 460 -0.49 10.76 -16.74
C TYR A 460 0.90 10.35 -16.24
N ASN A 461 0.95 9.26 -15.46
CA ASN A 461 2.20 8.58 -15.15
C ASN A 461 2.69 7.83 -16.40
N ILE A 462 3.77 8.33 -16.99
CA ILE A 462 4.44 7.76 -18.16
C ILE A 462 5.50 6.77 -17.66
N ASP A 463 5.43 5.53 -18.13
CA ASP A 463 6.50 4.55 -17.89
C ASP A 463 7.77 4.97 -18.65
N LYS A 464 8.93 4.93 -17.97
CA LYS A 464 10.19 5.39 -18.57
C LYS A 464 10.59 4.55 -19.78
N GLU A 465 10.43 3.23 -19.72
CA GLU A 465 10.80 2.35 -20.84
C GLU A 465 9.87 2.62 -22.03
N GLU A 466 8.57 2.74 -21.78
CA GLU A 466 7.58 3.10 -22.81
C GLU A 466 7.91 4.46 -23.47
N LEU A 467 8.28 5.47 -22.68
CA LEU A 467 8.68 6.76 -23.20
C LEU A 467 9.91 6.65 -24.10
N ILE A 468 10.92 5.90 -23.68
CA ILE A 468 12.16 5.70 -24.44
C ILE A 468 11.85 5.05 -25.80
N ASP A 469 11.00 4.03 -25.83
CA ASP A 469 10.56 3.39 -27.08
C ASP A 469 9.89 4.39 -28.03
N TYR A 470 9.04 5.28 -27.51
CA TYR A 470 8.44 6.35 -28.32
C TYR A 470 9.46 7.35 -28.84
N LEU A 471 10.45 7.73 -28.04
CA LEU A 471 11.51 8.64 -28.47
C LEU A 471 12.38 8.02 -29.57
N ILE A 472 12.64 6.72 -29.51
CA ILE A 472 13.33 5.97 -30.57
C ILE A 472 12.46 5.93 -31.84
N GLY A 473 11.16 5.62 -31.69
CA GLY A 473 10.21 5.56 -32.80
C GLY A 473 10.03 6.91 -33.52
N GLU A 474 10.06 8.02 -32.79
CA GLU A 474 10.02 9.39 -33.33
C GLU A 474 11.36 9.80 -33.98
N GLY A 475 12.43 9.04 -33.76
CA GLY A 475 13.78 9.38 -34.21
C GLY A 475 14.43 10.50 -33.40
N ILE A 476 13.94 10.79 -32.19
CA ILE A 476 14.58 11.71 -31.23
C ILE A 476 15.84 11.06 -30.66
N ILE A 477 15.78 9.76 -30.40
CA ILE A 477 16.93 8.94 -30.01
C ILE A 477 17.32 8.05 -31.18
N ASP A 478 18.62 8.02 -31.51
CA ASP A 478 19.14 7.13 -32.54
C ASP A 478 19.21 5.67 -32.05
N GLY A 479 18.26 4.85 -32.49
CA GLY A 479 18.24 3.42 -32.23
C GLY A 479 19.21 2.60 -33.08
N SER A 480 19.82 3.18 -34.12
CA SER A 480 20.67 2.43 -35.07
C SER A 480 22.00 1.97 -34.46
N GLU A 481 22.45 2.64 -33.40
CA GLU A 481 23.63 2.24 -32.64
C GLU A 481 23.35 1.09 -31.66
N GLY A 482 22.14 0.55 -31.59
CA GLY A 482 21.78 -0.60 -30.77
C GLY A 482 20.98 -0.24 -29.51
N ILE A 483 20.09 -1.16 -29.13
CA ILE A 483 19.03 -0.96 -28.13
C ILE A 483 19.59 -0.46 -26.78
N GLU A 484 20.62 -1.12 -26.24
CA GLU A 484 21.21 -0.75 -24.94
C GLU A 484 21.76 0.68 -24.93
N ARG A 485 22.33 1.16 -26.03
CA ARG A 485 22.82 2.55 -26.12
C ARG A 485 21.67 3.55 -26.18
N ALA A 486 20.64 3.24 -26.94
CA ALA A 486 19.44 4.07 -27.04
C ALA A 486 18.70 4.16 -25.70
N GLU A 487 18.58 3.04 -24.97
CA GLU A 487 18.02 2.98 -23.62
C GLU A 487 18.83 3.85 -22.64
N ASN A 488 20.14 3.66 -22.57
CA ASN A 488 21.01 4.48 -21.72
C ASN A 488 20.89 5.97 -22.03
N LYS A 489 20.80 6.32 -23.32
CA LYS A 489 20.59 7.71 -23.76
C LYS A 489 19.22 8.25 -23.34
N GLY A 490 18.19 7.41 -23.44
CA GLY A 490 16.84 7.74 -22.98
C GLY A 490 16.78 8.03 -21.48
N TYR A 491 17.39 7.19 -20.66
CA TYR A 491 17.51 7.42 -19.22
C TYR A 491 18.33 8.68 -18.88
N GLU A 492 19.39 8.98 -19.65
CA GLU A 492 20.13 10.24 -19.50
C GLU A 492 19.22 11.46 -19.75
N ILE A 493 18.48 11.46 -20.87
CA ILE A 493 17.56 12.53 -21.26
C ILE A 493 16.47 12.74 -20.20
N ILE A 494 15.79 11.65 -19.78
CA ILE A 494 14.76 11.71 -18.74
C ILE A 494 15.36 12.24 -17.44
N GLY A 495 16.55 11.75 -17.06
CA GLY A 495 17.28 12.22 -15.90
C GLY A 495 17.63 13.72 -15.96
N ASP A 496 17.98 14.26 -17.13
CA ASP A 496 18.21 15.69 -17.31
C ASP A 496 16.93 16.52 -17.10
N LEU A 497 15.79 16.05 -17.62
CA LEU A 497 14.50 16.72 -17.43
C LEU A 497 14.01 16.68 -15.98
N VAL A 498 14.20 15.54 -15.30
CA VAL A 498 13.91 15.40 -13.86
C VAL A 498 14.82 16.32 -13.04
N ARG A 499 16.13 16.32 -13.34
CA ARG A 499 17.07 17.25 -12.70
C ARG A 499 16.72 18.70 -12.95
N ALA A 500 16.13 19.06 -14.08
CA ALA A 500 15.66 20.43 -14.35
C ALA A 500 14.31 20.77 -13.70
N SER A 501 13.69 19.84 -12.96
CA SER A 501 12.33 19.96 -12.41
C SER A 501 11.25 20.21 -13.46
N LEU A 502 11.48 19.75 -14.70
CA LEU A 502 10.50 19.82 -15.80
C LEU A 502 9.71 18.51 -15.96
N LEU A 503 10.25 17.41 -15.43
CA LEU A 503 9.54 16.16 -15.16
C LEU A 503 9.66 15.83 -13.68
N MET A 504 8.64 15.14 -13.16
CA MET A 504 8.54 14.71 -11.77
C MET A 504 8.62 13.19 -11.72
N GLU A 505 9.48 12.66 -10.86
CA GLU A 505 9.62 11.23 -10.62
C GLU A 505 8.86 10.84 -9.35
N GLU A 506 8.11 9.75 -9.42
CA GLU A 506 7.43 9.19 -8.25
C GLU A 506 8.37 8.20 -7.54
N VAL A 507 8.65 8.46 -6.26
CA VAL A 507 9.63 7.71 -5.48
C VAL A 507 9.28 6.23 -5.43
N GLY A 508 10.21 5.38 -5.84
CA GLY A 508 10.03 3.93 -5.84
C GLY A 508 9.29 3.38 -7.07
N THR A 509 9.10 4.20 -8.10
CA THR A 509 8.50 3.80 -9.38
C THR A 509 9.46 4.07 -10.54
N GLU A 510 9.26 3.38 -11.67
CA GLU A 510 9.92 3.69 -12.94
C GLU A 510 9.05 4.59 -13.82
N GLN A 511 8.31 5.50 -13.18
CA GLN A 511 7.37 6.39 -13.87
C GLN A 511 7.74 7.85 -13.65
N VAL A 512 7.45 8.66 -14.67
CA VAL A 512 7.58 10.12 -14.63
C VAL A 512 6.26 10.76 -15.07
N HIS A 513 5.99 11.95 -14.54
CA HIS A 513 4.85 12.76 -14.98
C HIS A 513 5.26 14.22 -15.19
N MET A 514 4.47 14.94 -15.96
CA MET A 514 4.67 16.36 -16.24
C MET A 514 3.61 17.19 -15.51
N HIS A 515 4.05 18.20 -14.75
CA HIS A 515 3.16 19.13 -14.08
C HIS A 515 2.28 19.88 -15.12
N ASP A 516 1.00 20.07 -14.82
CA ASP A 516 -0.01 20.70 -15.71
C ASP A 516 0.49 22.00 -16.40
N VAL A 517 1.05 22.95 -15.64
CA VAL A 517 1.62 24.20 -16.16
C VAL A 517 2.85 23.96 -17.06
N VAL A 518 3.73 23.01 -16.71
CA VAL A 518 4.89 22.68 -17.55
C VAL A 518 4.42 22.08 -18.88
N ARG A 519 3.36 21.27 -18.84
CA ARG A 519 2.69 20.74 -20.03
C ARG A 519 2.02 21.82 -20.86
N GLU A 520 1.38 22.81 -20.22
CA GLU A 520 0.84 24.00 -20.89
C GLU A 520 1.96 24.78 -21.59
N MET A 521 3.12 24.97 -20.94
CA MET A 521 4.29 25.61 -21.54
C MET A 521 4.82 24.79 -22.73
N ALA A 522 5.03 23.49 -22.57
CA ALA A 522 5.55 22.64 -23.62
C ALA A 522 4.60 22.62 -24.84
N SER A 523 3.29 22.56 -24.61
CA SER A 523 2.28 22.66 -25.68
C SER A 523 2.29 24.03 -26.36
N TRP A 524 2.46 25.11 -25.59
CA TRP A 524 2.61 26.47 -26.11
C TRP A 524 3.85 26.62 -27.00
N ILE A 525 4.98 26.05 -26.59
CA ILE A 525 6.22 26.04 -27.37
C ILE A 525 6.05 25.19 -28.64
N ALA A 526 5.52 23.97 -28.51
CA ALA A 526 5.30 23.05 -29.65
C ALA A 526 4.32 23.58 -30.70
N SER A 527 3.46 24.54 -30.33
CA SER A 527 2.53 25.23 -31.22
C SER A 527 3.05 26.59 -31.73
N GLU A 528 4.37 26.73 -31.86
CA GLU A 528 5.04 27.96 -32.32
C GLU A 528 4.65 29.18 -31.48
N LEU A 529 4.74 29.03 -30.15
CA LEU A 529 4.34 30.04 -29.17
C LEU A 529 2.86 30.43 -29.30
N GLY A 530 2.02 29.44 -29.59
CA GLY A 530 0.57 29.56 -29.75
C GLY A 530 0.10 30.13 -31.09
N ARG A 531 1.00 30.35 -32.05
CA ARG A 531 0.68 30.84 -33.41
C ARG A 531 0.09 29.74 -34.30
N GLU A 532 0.52 28.49 -34.09
CA GLU A 532 0.09 27.32 -34.86
C GLU A 532 -0.54 26.25 -33.95
N LYS A 533 -1.65 26.58 -33.27
CA LYS A 533 -2.33 25.65 -32.35
C LYS A 533 -2.75 24.31 -32.98
N GLU A 534 -3.03 24.28 -34.29
CA GLU A 534 -3.40 23.04 -34.99
C GLU A 534 -2.17 22.16 -35.32
N ALA A 535 -0.94 22.66 -35.19
CA ALA A 535 0.26 21.87 -35.40
C ALA A 535 0.51 20.83 -34.29
N PHE A 536 -0.02 21.09 -33.09
CA PHE A 536 0.14 20.26 -31.90
C PHE A 536 -1.21 20.08 -31.21
N ILE A 537 -1.88 18.96 -31.47
CA ILE A 537 -3.24 18.68 -30.98
C ILE A 537 -3.19 17.63 -29.89
N VAL A 538 -3.58 17.99 -28.67
CA VAL A 538 -3.66 17.05 -27.53
C VAL A 538 -5.06 17.06 -26.96
N HIS A 539 -5.84 16.06 -27.35
CA HIS A 539 -7.18 15.77 -26.87
C HIS A 539 -7.16 14.37 -26.26
N ALA A 540 -6.41 14.21 -25.17
CA ALA A 540 -6.23 12.93 -24.50
C ALA A 540 -7.05 12.88 -23.20
N SER A 541 -7.69 11.75 -22.90
CA SER A 541 -8.56 11.55 -21.72
C SER A 541 -9.82 12.41 -21.67
N VAL A 542 -10.26 12.92 -22.82
CA VAL A 542 -11.37 13.88 -23.05
C VAL A 542 -12.71 13.19 -23.38
N GLY A 543 -12.72 11.86 -23.49
CA GLY A 543 -13.93 11.09 -23.72
C GLY A 543 -14.55 11.28 -25.11
N LEU A 544 -13.75 11.74 -26.09
CA LEU A 544 -14.20 11.88 -27.47
C LEU A 544 -14.73 10.55 -28.03
N SER A 545 -15.90 10.61 -28.69
CA SER A 545 -16.48 9.48 -29.43
C SER A 545 -16.18 9.53 -30.93
N GLU A 546 -15.74 10.69 -31.43
CA GLU A 546 -15.43 10.98 -32.83
C GLU A 546 -14.10 11.74 -32.92
N ILE A 547 -13.46 11.72 -34.10
CA ILE A 547 -12.25 12.51 -34.37
C ILE A 547 -12.54 14.01 -34.19
N PRO A 548 -11.64 14.79 -33.57
CA PRO A 548 -11.82 16.23 -33.41
C PRO A 548 -11.87 16.95 -34.77
N LYS A 549 -12.63 18.04 -34.83
CA LYS A 549 -12.69 18.89 -36.03
C LYS A 549 -11.43 19.74 -36.13
N VAL A 550 -10.59 19.45 -37.11
CA VAL A 550 -9.39 20.24 -37.44
C VAL A 550 -9.65 21.04 -38.71
N LYS A 551 -9.28 22.33 -38.73
CA LYS A 551 -9.51 23.19 -39.92
C LYS A 551 -8.53 22.85 -41.04
N ASN A 552 -7.26 22.63 -40.70
CA ASN A 552 -6.23 22.28 -41.68
C ASN A 552 -5.39 21.08 -41.22
N TRP A 553 -5.70 19.90 -41.75
CA TRP A 553 -4.97 18.66 -41.44
C TRP A 553 -3.50 18.65 -41.91
N ASN A 554 -3.14 19.50 -42.88
CA ASN A 554 -1.79 19.55 -43.42
C ASN A 554 -0.78 20.25 -42.51
N VAL A 555 -1.23 21.03 -41.51
CA VAL A 555 -0.32 21.66 -40.54
C VAL A 555 -0.11 20.81 -39.28
N VAL A 556 -0.91 19.76 -39.09
CA VAL A 556 -0.82 18.88 -37.92
C VAL A 556 0.49 18.11 -37.98
N ARG A 557 1.39 18.37 -37.02
CA ARG A 557 2.66 17.64 -36.86
C ARG A 557 2.56 16.55 -35.83
N LYS A 558 1.90 16.82 -34.70
CA LYS A 558 1.72 15.84 -33.63
C LYS A 558 0.29 15.85 -33.11
N MET A 559 -0.27 14.66 -32.91
CA MET A 559 -1.62 14.49 -32.40
C MET A 559 -1.69 13.38 -31.35
N SER A 560 -2.37 13.64 -30.25
CA SER A 560 -2.67 12.63 -29.24
C SER A 560 -4.16 12.61 -28.93
N LEU A 561 -4.75 11.42 -29.12
CA LEU A 561 -6.15 11.09 -28.84
C LEU A 561 -6.26 9.93 -27.83
N MET A 562 -5.23 9.74 -27.00
CA MET A 562 -5.16 8.66 -26.01
C MET A 562 -6.37 8.68 -25.06
N LYS A 563 -6.76 7.50 -24.57
CA LYS A 563 -7.79 7.31 -23.54
C LYS A 563 -9.16 7.93 -23.90
N ASN A 564 -9.55 7.85 -25.17
CA ASN A 564 -10.85 8.26 -25.69
C ASN A 564 -11.73 7.07 -26.11
N LYS A 565 -13.00 7.33 -26.41
CA LYS A 565 -14.01 6.32 -26.80
C LYS A 565 -14.26 6.30 -28.33
N ILE A 566 -13.29 6.72 -29.15
CA ILE A 566 -13.41 6.89 -30.61
C ILE A 566 -13.46 5.54 -31.33
N ARG A 567 -14.64 5.01 -31.67
CA ARG A 567 -14.73 3.64 -32.22
C ARG A 567 -14.36 3.51 -33.70
N ASN A 568 -14.58 4.57 -34.48
CA ASN A 568 -14.31 4.58 -35.91
C ASN A 568 -13.43 5.77 -36.28
N LEU A 569 -12.45 5.51 -37.15
CA LEU A 569 -11.67 6.55 -37.83
C LEU A 569 -12.22 6.70 -39.27
N ASP A 570 -13.48 7.09 -39.38
CA ASP A 570 -14.09 7.27 -40.69
C ASP A 570 -13.59 8.58 -41.34
N GLY A 571 -13.12 8.48 -42.59
CA GLY A 571 -12.75 9.64 -43.41
C GLY A 571 -11.28 10.08 -43.37
N SER A 572 -10.33 9.16 -43.16
CA SER A 572 -8.87 9.37 -43.12
C SER A 572 -8.38 10.63 -43.85
N PRO A 573 -8.22 11.77 -43.13
CA PRO A 573 -7.75 12.99 -43.74
C PRO A 573 -6.27 12.84 -44.10
N GLU A 574 -5.87 13.40 -45.23
CA GLU A 574 -4.46 13.43 -45.63
C GLU A 574 -3.70 14.37 -44.68
N CYS A 575 -2.81 13.80 -43.86
CA CYS A 575 -2.03 14.51 -42.84
C CYS A 575 -0.55 14.48 -43.21
N LEU A 576 -0.14 15.32 -44.16
CA LEU A 576 1.19 15.24 -44.79
C LEU A 576 2.37 15.55 -43.85
N GLN A 577 2.14 16.25 -42.74
CA GLN A 577 3.19 16.66 -41.80
C GLN A 577 3.18 15.87 -40.48
N LEU A 578 2.27 14.90 -40.32
CA LEU A 578 2.11 14.17 -39.07
C LEU A 578 3.31 13.25 -38.83
N THR A 579 4.08 13.52 -37.77
CA THR A 579 5.20 12.68 -37.33
C THR A 579 4.82 11.77 -36.17
N ALA A 580 3.99 12.27 -35.24
CA ALA A 580 3.56 11.51 -34.07
C ALA A 580 2.03 11.41 -33.97
N PHE A 581 1.52 10.20 -33.79
CA PHE A 581 0.11 9.95 -33.51
C PHE A 581 -0.08 8.96 -32.36
N LEU A 582 -0.56 9.45 -31.22
CA LEU A 582 -0.81 8.62 -30.05
C LEU A 582 -2.29 8.26 -29.92
N MET A 583 -2.57 6.97 -29.99
CA MET A 583 -3.91 6.41 -29.90
C MET A 583 -3.87 5.09 -29.10
N GLN A 584 -3.89 5.18 -27.76
CA GLN A 584 -4.01 4.03 -26.86
C GLN A 584 -5.38 4.00 -26.16
N HIS A 585 -5.88 2.79 -25.87
CA HIS A 585 -7.19 2.49 -25.26
C HIS A 585 -8.41 2.95 -26.06
N VAL A 586 -8.44 2.65 -27.35
CA VAL A 586 -9.68 2.66 -28.11
C VAL A 586 -10.33 1.28 -27.99
N GLY A 587 -11.61 1.20 -27.62
CA GLY A 587 -12.39 -0.04 -27.60
C GLY A 587 -12.67 -0.58 -29.01
N VAL A 588 -11.62 -0.97 -29.74
CA VAL A 588 -11.71 -1.53 -31.10
C VAL A 588 -11.75 -3.05 -31.00
N LEU A 589 -12.93 -3.61 -31.27
CA LEU A 589 -13.04 -4.94 -31.86
C LEU A 589 -12.53 -4.81 -33.30
N TRP A 590 -11.35 -5.36 -33.60
CA TRP A 590 -10.91 -5.52 -34.98
C TRP A 590 -11.84 -6.53 -35.66
N HIS A 591 -12.54 -6.10 -36.71
CA HIS A 591 -13.21 -6.98 -37.67
C HIS A 591 -12.58 -6.84 -39.04
#